data_AF-A0A969L6W5-F1
#
_entry.id   AF-A0A969L6W5-F1
#
_cell.length_a   1.000
_cell.length_b   1.000
_cell.length_c   1.000
_cell.angle_alpha   90.00
_cell.angle_beta   90.00
_cell.angle_gamma   90.00
#
_symmetry.space_group_name_H-M   'P 1'
#
loop_
_entity.id
_entity.type
_entity.pdbx_description
1 polymer ?
#
loop_
_entity_poly.entity_id
_entity_poly.type
_entity_poly.pdbx_seq_one_letter_code
_entity_poly.pdbx_strand_id
1 'polypeptide(L)'
;MNLNDKELAYLQDQDFLPAKLRLMDRLGKELADLQAQLRTHIVQSALHFPAGTDLITGKISRGENYLNLPYLVLDFPRLINPENIFALRTMFWWGHEFSCTLHLQGLALDHYRNALLENLPQWRGKQIYLSVHQHPWAYYFRLTITA
;
A
#
# COMPACT_ATOMS: atom_id res chain seq x y z
N MET A 1 -23.93 -26.18 13.75
CA MET A 1 -23.30 -25.40 12.66
C MET A 1 -23.88 -25.92 11.36
N ASN A 2 -24.54 -25.08 10.55
CA ASN A 2 -25.05 -25.46 9.23
C ASN A 2 -24.11 -24.87 8.19
N LEU A 3 -23.43 -25.72 7.42
CA LEU A 3 -22.43 -25.32 6.41
C LEU A 3 -23.04 -25.49 5.02
N ASN A 4 -22.80 -24.52 4.14
CA ASN A 4 -23.08 -24.70 2.72
C ASN A 4 -21.98 -25.50 2.01
N ASP A 5 -22.26 -25.99 0.81
CA ASP A 5 -21.34 -26.84 0.04
C ASP A 5 -19.96 -26.21 -0.18
N LYS A 6 -19.91 -24.89 -0.33
CA LYS A 6 -18.67 -24.14 -0.53
C LYS A 6 -17.84 -24.06 0.75
N GLU A 7 -18.49 -23.87 1.90
CA GLU A 7 -17.82 -23.91 3.19
C GLU A 7 -17.30 -25.32 3.49
N LEU A 8 -18.06 -26.36 3.15
CA LEU A 8 -17.60 -27.74 3.29
C LEU A 8 -16.38 -28.03 2.40
N ALA A 9 -16.38 -27.52 1.16
CA ALA A 9 -15.24 -27.63 0.26
C ALA A 9 -14.00 -26.95 0.83
N TYR A 10 -14.12 -25.75 1.42
CA TYR A 10 -13.00 -25.07 2.07
C TYR A 10 -12.40 -25.85 3.24
N LEU A 11 -13.22 -26.56 4.03
CA LEU A 11 -12.74 -27.38 5.13
C LEU A 11 -11.99 -28.63 4.66
N GLN A 12 -12.28 -29.12 3.45
CA GLN A 12 -11.65 -30.30 2.86
C GLN A 12 -10.42 -29.97 2.01
N ASP A 13 -10.27 -28.71 1.61
CA ASP A 13 -9.17 -28.24 0.77
C ASP A 13 -7.85 -28.13 1.56
N GLN A 14 -6.97 -29.12 1.35
CA GLN A 14 -5.64 -29.17 1.97
C GLN A 14 -4.57 -28.45 1.15
N ASP A 15 -4.88 -28.04 -0.08
CA ASP A 15 -3.92 -27.45 -1.02
C ASP A 15 -3.92 -25.92 -0.96
N PHE A 16 -5.10 -25.32 -0.74
CA PHE A 16 -5.30 -23.88 -0.78
C PHE A 16 -4.48 -23.14 0.26
N LEU A 17 -4.53 -23.54 1.53
CA LEU A 17 -3.80 -22.84 2.60
C LEU A 17 -2.27 -22.92 2.40
N PRO A 18 -1.67 -24.09 2.11
CA PRO A 18 -0.24 -24.16 1.76
C PRO A 18 0.12 -23.35 0.51
N ALA A 19 -0.72 -23.37 -0.53
CA ALA A 19 -0.49 -22.59 -1.75
C ALA A 19 -0.52 -21.08 -1.46
N LYS A 20 -1.50 -20.61 -0.68
CA LYS A 20 -1.60 -19.23 -0.20
C LYS A 20 -0.33 -18.82 0.55
N LEU A 21 0.15 -19.63 1.50
CA LEU A 21 1.37 -19.33 2.25
C LEU A 21 2.58 -19.17 1.31
N ARG A 22 2.80 -20.12 0.39
CA ARG A 22 3.88 -20.04 -0.61
C ARG A 22 3.76 -18.81 -1.51
N LEU A 23 2.54 -18.41 -1.90
CA LEU A 23 2.31 -17.21 -2.68
C LEU A 23 2.63 -15.95 -1.87
N MET A 24 2.17 -15.85 -0.63
CA MET A 24 2.46 -14.72 0.26
C MET A 24 3.95 -14.56 0.54
N ASP A 25 4.70 -15.66 0.62
CA ASP A 25 6.16 -15.61 0.78
C ASP A 25 6.87 -15.15 -0.49
N ARG A 26 6.42 -15.60 -1.67
CA ARG A 26 6.94 -15.11 -2.96
C ARG A 26 6.67 -13.63 -3.14
N LEU A 27 5.44 -13.19 -2.91
CA LEU A 27 5.06 -11.78 -2.99
C LEU A 27 5.85 -10.91 -2.00
N GLY A 28 6.15 -11.43 -0.81
CA GLY A 28 7.04 -10.73 0.14
C GLY A 28 8.45 -10.53 -0.40
N LYS A 29 9.00 -11.49 -1.15
CA LYS A 29 10.31 -11.37 -1.80
C LYS A 29 10.27 -10.36 -2.95
N GLU A 30 9.23 -10.39 -3.78
CA GLU A 30 9.04 -9.40 -4.85
C GLU A 30 8.99 -7.96 -4.29
N LEU A 31 8.34 -7.75 -3.14
CA LEU A 31 8.35 -6.45 -2.46
C LEU A 31 9.74 -6.07 -1.92
N ALA A 32 10.53 -7.04 -1.46
CA ALA A 32 11.90 -6.79 -1.01
C ALA A 32 12.81 -6.40 -2.18
N ASP A 33 12.64 -7.06 -3.33
CA ASP A 33 13.38 -6.74 -4.56
C ASP A 33 12.96 -5.36 -5.10
N LEU A 34 11.66 -5.04 -5.06
CA LEU A 34 11.16 -3.70 -5.38
C LEU A 34 11.78 -2.64 -4.46
N GLN A 35 11.86 -2.90 -3.16
CA GLN A 35 12.51 -2.00 -2.22
C GLN A 35 13.98 -1.75 -2.59
N ALA A 36 14.73 -2.81 -2.93
CA ALA A 36 16.12 -2.70 -3.34
C ALA A 36 16.28 -1.85 -4.61
N GLN A 37 15.38 -2.01 -5.59
CA GLN A 37 15.36 -1.21 -6.82
C GLN A 37 15.03 0.26 -6.52
N LEU A 38 13.97 0.53 -5.74
CA LEU A 38 13.60 1.88 -5.31
C LEU A 38 14.74 2.57 -4.59
N ARG A 39 15.49 1.86 -3.75
CA ARG A 39 16.63 2.43 -3.02
C ARG A 39 17.71 2.94 -3.97
N THR A 40 18.03 2.16 -5.00
CA THR A 40 18.98 2.57 -6.05
C THR A 40 18.50 3.85 -6.76
N HIS A 41 17.22 3.91 -7.13
CA HIS A 41 16.65 5.09 -7.77
C HIS A 41 16.66 6.33 -6.85
N ILE A 42 16.34 6.16 -5.57
CA ILE A 42 16.33 7.26 -4.59
C ILE A 42 17.73 7.87 -4.44
N VAL A 43 18.76 7.03 -4.28
CA VAL A 43 20.15 7.47 -4.14
C VAL A 43 20.65 8.23 -5.38
N GLN A 44 20.15 7.87 -6.56
CA GLN A 44 20.49 8.52 -7.83
C GLN A 44 19.62 9.74 -8.14
N SER A 45 18.54 9.96 -7.40
CA SER A 45 17.58 11.04 -7.65
C SER A 45 17.94 12.32 -6.91
N ALA A 46 17.52 13.46 -7.45
CA ALA A 46 17.58 14.75 -6.75
C ALA A 46 16.32 15.00 -5.91
N LEU A 47 15.61 13.95 -5.48
CA LEU A 47 14.39 14.08 -4.68
C LEU A 47 14.73 14.49 -3.25
N HIS A 48 13.97 15.45 -2.72
CA HIS A 48 14.07 15.88 -1.33
C HIS A 48 13.05 15.12 -0.49
N PHE A 49 13.51 14.54 0.61
CA PHE A 49 12.70 13.83 1.59
C PHE A 49 12.66 14.59 2.91
N PRO A 50 11.56 14.50 3.68
CA PRO A 50 11.52 15.06 5.03
C PRO A 50 12.67 14.54 5.91
N ALA A 51 13.17 15.38 6.81
CA ALA A 51 14.21 14.99 7.75
C ALA A 51 13.77 13.77 8.58
N GLY A 52 14.68 12.80 8.74
CA GLY A 52 14.40 11.55 9.46
C GLY A 52 13.67 10.48 8.65
N THR A 53 13.40 10.70 7.35
CA THR A 53 12.88 9.66 6.47
C THR A 53 13.87 8.51 6.35
N ASP A 54 13.39 7.29 6.56
CA ASP A 54 14.14 6.07 6.29
C ASP A 54 14.21 5.82 4.77
N LEU A 55 15.43 6.00 4.25
CA LEU A 55 15.80 5.78 2.84
C LEU A 55 16.63 4.51 2.65
N ILE A 56 16.79 3.67 3.69
CA ILE A 56 17.68 2.51 3.69
C ILE A 56 16.90 1.21 3.89
N THR A 57 16.12 1.13 4.97
CA THR A 57 15.61 -0.15 5.50
C THR A 57 14.19 -0.47 5.12
N GLY A 58 13.31 0.53 5.00
CA GLY A 58 11.89 0.33 4.73
C GLY A 58 11.19 -0.55 5.75
N LYS A 59 9.97 -0.98 5.41
CA LYS A 59 9.26 -2.02 6.17
C LYS A 59 8.31 -2.77 5.25
N ILE A 60 8.41 -4.10 5.28
CA ILE A 60 7.40 -4.99 4.73
C ILE A 60 6.56 -5.54 5.88
N SER A 61 5.25 -5.43 5.77
CA SER A 61 4.29 -5.95 6.75
C SER A 61 3.27 -6.85 6.07
N ARG A 62 2.81 -7.86 6.81
CA ARG A 62 1.79 -8.83 6.40
C ARG A 62 0.60 -8.73 7.33
N GLY A 63 -0.61 -8.82 6.78
CA GLY A 63 -1.82 -8.97 7.57
C GLY A 63 -2.85 -9.84 6.86
N GLU A 64 -3.82 -10.32 7.64
CA GLU A 64 -4.83 -11.28 7.18
C GLU A 64 -6.25 -10.70 7.13
N ASN A 65 -6.43 -9.43 7.53
CA ASN A 65 -7.75 -8.86 7.80
C ASN A 65 -7.91 -7.41 7.34
N TYR A 66 -7.36 -7.04 6.18
CA TYR A 66 -7.78 -5.78 5.56
C TYR A 66 -9.08 -6.02 4.79
N LEU A 67 -10.19 -5.57 5.37
CA LEU A 67 -11.55 -5.89 4.93
C LEU A 67 -11.77 -7.42 4.78
N ASN A 68 -11.33 -8.21 5.77
CA ASN A 68 -11.39 -9.68 5.80
C ASN A 68 -10.54 -10.41 4.75
N LEU A 69 -9.58 -9.72 4.13
CA LEU A 69 -8.68 -10.32 3.14
C LEU A 69 -7.21 -10.12 3.50
N PRO A 70 -6.34 -11.08 3.11
CA PRO A 70 -4.90 -10.96 3.27
C PRO A 70 -4.29 -9.84 2.45
N TYR A 71 -3.18 -9.29 2.95
CA TYR A 71 -2.46 -8.23 2.28
C TYR A 71 -0.97 -8.21 2.66
N LEU A 72 -0.17 -7.60 1.79
CA LEU A 72 1.22 -7.23 2.06
C LEU A 72 1.39 -5.75 1.76
N VAL A 73 2.20 -5.09 2.57
CA VAL A 73 2.51 -3.67 2.42
C VAL A 73 4.00 -3.47 2.53
N LEU A 74 4.60 -2.88 1.51
CA LEU A 74 5.90 -2.23 1.56
C LEU A 74 5.69 -0.73 1.81
N ASP A 75 6.24 -0.22 2.90
CA ASP A 75 6.41 1.21 3.12
C ASP A 75 7.89 1.56 2.90
N PHE A 76 8.22 2.17 1.75
CA PHE A 76 9.57 2.61 1.44
C PHE A 76 9.61 3.61 0.27
N PRO A 77 10.23 4.80 0.44
CA PRO A 77 10.81 5.34 1.68
C PRO A 77 9.72 5.67 2.71
N ARG A 78 10.09 5.76 4.00
CA ARG A 78 9.10 5.97 5.07
C ARG A 78 9.58 6.84 6.23
N LEU A 79 8.71 7.71 6.71
CA LEU A 79 8.74 8.40 8.00
C LEU A 79 7.35 8.20 8.59
N ILE A 80 7.22 7.40 9.64
CA ILE A 80 5.93 7.16 10.29
C ILE A 80 6.10 7.35 11.79
N ASN A 81 5.52 8.42 12.30
CA ASN A 81 5.37 8.70 13.72
C ASN A 81 3.98 9.33 13.96
N PRO A 82 3.56 9.53 15.22
CA PRO A 82 2.21 10.05 15.51
C PRO A 82 1.90 11.43 14.90
N GLU A 83 2.92 12.27 14.69
CA GLU A 83 2.77 13.65 14.22
C GLU A 83 2.88 13.75 12.70
N ASN A 84 3.68 12.89 12.08
CA ASN A 84 4.09 13.00 10.68
C ASN A 84 4.10 11.63 10.00
N ILE A 85 3.44 11.58 8.84
CA ILE A 85 3.52 10.45 7.93
C ILE A 85 4.03 10.94 6.58
N PHE A 86 5.10 10.33 6.10
CA PHE A 86 5.53 10.36 4.72
C PHE A 86 5.87 8.92 4.34
N ALA A 87 5.11 8.30 3.45
CA ALA A 87 5.45 6.96 2.98
C ALA A 87 5.04 6.77 1.52
N LEU A 88 5.94 6.20 0.71
CA LEU A 88 5.53 5.56 -0.53
C LEU A 88 5.17 4.11 -0.19
N ARG A 89 3.87 3.85 -0.20
CA ARG A 89 3.30 2.54 0.12
C ARG A 89 3.02 1.77 -1.15
N THR A 90 3.59 0.58 -1.31
CA THR A 90 3.14 -0.41 -2.28
C THR A 90 2.37 -1.49 -1.54
N MET A 91 1.11 -1.68 -1.89
CA MET A 91 0.23 -2.65 -1.27
C MET A 91 -0.18 -3.72 -2.28
N PHE A 92 -0.04 -4.98 -1.89
CA PHE A 92 -0.75 -6.10 -2.51
C PHE A 92 -1.98 -6.41 -1.66
N TRP A 93 -3.15 -6.47 -2.28
CA TRP A 93 -4.37 -6.88 -1.61
C TRP A 93 -4.95 -8.14 -2.28
N TRP A 94 -5.11 -9.22 -1.51
CA TRP A 94 -5.51 -10.51 -2.04
C TRP A 94 -6.90 -10.45 -2.69
N GLY A 95 -7.02 -10.94 -3.92
CA GLY A 95 -8.26 -10.87 -4.70
C GLY A 95 -8.56 -9.49 -5.30
N HIS A 96 -7.61 -8.57 -5.20
CA HIS A 96 -7.70 -7.18 -5.63
C HIS A 96 -6.42 -6.77 -6.38
N GLU A 97 -6.12 -5.49 -6.40
CA GLU A 97 -4.99 -4.88 -7.11
C GLU A 97 -3.67 -4.85 -6.32
N PHE A 98 -2.60 -4.55 -7.04
CA PHE A 98 -1.46 -3.84 -6.45
C PHE A 98 -1.71 -2.34 -6.56
N SER A 99 -1.44 -1.61 -5.50
CA SER A 99 -1.59 -0.16 -5.48
C SER A 99 -0.36 0.53 -4.90
N CYS A 100 -0.05 1.71 -5.44
CA CYS A 100 0.98 2.60 -4.91
C CYS A 100 0.30 3.86 -4.36
N THR A 101 0.62 4.22 -3.11
CA THR A 101 0.04 5.37 -2.42
C THR A 101 1.16 6.23 -1.84
N LEU A 102 1.18 7.52 -2.17
CA LEU A 102 1.95 8.50 -1.40
C LEU A 102 1.10 8.94 -0.19
N HIS A 103 1.44 8.44 0.99
CA HIS A 103 0.74 8.73 2.24
C HIS A 103 1.40 9.91 2.95
N LEU A 104 0.68 11.02 3.10
CA LEU A 104 1.15 12.24 3.74
C LEU A 104 0.24 12.64 4.91
N GLN A 105 0.83 12.99 6.05
CA GLN A 105 0.14 13.55 7.22
C GLN A 105 1.07 14.54 7.93
N GLY A 106 0.48 15.56 8.57
CA GLY A 106 1.21 16.54 9.37
C GLY A 106 2.09 17.46 8.53
N LEU A 107 3.28 17.76 9.03
CA LEU A 107 4.26 18.66 8.40
C LEU A 107 4.63 18.21 6.99
N ALA A 108 4.69 16.89 6.74
CA ALA A 108 4.96 16.37 5.40
C ALA A 108 3.84 16.76 4.42
N LEU A 109 2.56 16.62 4.82
CA LEU A 109 1.44 17.06 4.00
C LEU A 109 1.46 18.57 3.78
N ASP A 110 1.66 19.34 4.85
CA ASP A 110 1.66 20.81 4.76
C ASP A 110 2.78 21.33 3.86
N HIS A 111 3.96 20.70 3.91
CA HIS A 111 5.09 21.01 3.05
C HIS A 111 4.77 20.77 1.57
N TYR A 112 4.18 19.63 1.22
CA TYR A 112 3.92 19.27 -0.18
C TYR A 112 2.57 19.76 -0.73
N ARG A 113 1.67 20.27 0.11
CA ARG A 113 0.28 20.60 -0.25
C ARG A 113 0.17 21.50 -1.49
N ASN A 114 0.91 22.60 -1.52
CA ASN A 114 0.82 23.55 -2.63
C ASN A 114 1.31 22.92 -3.94
N ALA A 115 2.47 22.23 -3.90
CA ALA A 115 2.99 21.53 -5.06
C ALA A 115 2.01 20.46 -5.58
N LEU A 116 1.34 19.72 -4.71
CA LEU A 116 0.32 18.75 -5.11
C LEU A 116 -0.85 19.45 -5.82
N LEU A 117 -1.40 20.51 -5.22
CA LEU A 117 -2.53 21.25 -5.78
C LEU A 117 -2.22 21.89 -7.14
N GLU A 118 -1.04 22.49 -7.28
CA GLU A 118 -0.58 23.12 -8.53
C GLU A 118 -0.42 22.09 -9.67
N ASN A 119 -0.06 20.85 -9.34
CA ASN A 119 0.16 19.80 -10.33
C ASN A 119 -1.10 18.95 -10.62
N LEU A 120 -2.18 19.09 -9.84
CA LEU A 120 -3.43 18.33 -10.04
C LEU A 120 -3.97 18.37 -11.48
N PRO A 121 -3.99 19.52 -12.19
CA PRO A 121 -4.50 19.56 -13.57
C PRO A 121 -3.73 18.62 -14.51
N GLN A 122 -2.44 18.39 -14.26
CA GLN A 122 -1.58 17.52 -15.08
C GLN A 122 -1.81 16.03 -14.85
N TRP A 123 -2.58 15.68 -13.81
CA TRP A 123 -2.91 14.29 -13.48
C TRP A 123 -4.25 13.85 -14.06
N ARG A 124 -5.03 14.78 -14.63
CA ARG A 124 -6.28 14.45 -15.31
C ARG A 124 -6.03 13.44 -16.43
N GLY A 125 -6.86 12.39 -16.46
CA GLY A 125 -6.74 11.29 -17.43
C GLY A 125 -5.63 10.29 -17.11
N LYS A 126 -4.87 10.46 -16.02
CA LYS A 126 -3.91 9.47 -15.51
C LYS A 126 -4.56 8.62 -14.43
N GLN A 127 -4.02 7.43 -14.17
CA GLN A 127 -4.43 6.57 -13.05
C GLN A 127 -3.87 7.06 -11.70
N ILE A 128 -4.07 8.34 -11.41
CA ILE A 128 -3.67 9.01 -10.17
C ILE A 128 -4.94 9.54 -9.50
N TYR A 129 -5.13 9.19 -8.24
CA TYR A 129 -6.34 9.48 -7.49
C TYR A 129 -5.99 10.18 -6.18
N LEU A 130 -6.89 11.04 -5.71
CA LEU A 130 -6.85 11.60 -4.36
C LEU A 130 -7.78 10.80 -3.46
N SER A 131 -7.29 10.39 -2.29
CA SER A 131 -8.13 9.79 -1.27
C SER A 131 -9.06 10.85 -0.67
N VAL A 132 -10.36 10.56 -0.67
CA VAL A 132 -11.41 11.37 -0.03
C VAL A 132 -12.02 10.67 1.19
N HIS A 133 -11.40 9.56 1.61
CA HIS A 133 -11.87 8.77 2.75
C HIS A 133 -11.68 9.55 4.05
N GLN A 134 -12.59 9.34 5.00
CA GLN A 134 -12.48 9.93 6.35
C GLN A 134 -11.35 9.30 7.18
N HIS A 135 -10.95 8.06 6.84
CA HIS A 135 -9.93 7.32 7.56
C HIS A 135 -8.64 7.21 6.71
N PRO A 136 -7.46 7.58 7.24
CA PRO A 136 -6.21 7.65 6.46
C PRO A 136 -5.68 6.29 5.99
N TRP A 137 -6.17 5.19 6.59
CA TRP A 137 -5.78 3.82 6.23
C TRP A 137 -6.77 3.12 5.29
N ALA A 138 -7.68 3.87 4.65
CA ALA A 138 -8.58 3.34 3.62
C ALA A 138 -7.89 3.38 2.24
N TYR A 139 -7.33 2.25 1.82
CA TYR A 139 -6.61 2.04 0.56
C TYR A 139 -7.45 1.43 -0.56
N TYR A 140 -8.73 1.14 -0.31
CA TYR A 140 -9.59 0.54 -1.33
C TYR A 140 -10.11 1.61 -2.30
N PHE A 141 -10.20 1.23 -3.58
CA PHE A 141 -10.89 2.03 -4.59
C PHE A 141 -12.37 1.61 -4.62
N ARG A 142 -13.27 2.51 -4.21
CA ARG A 142 -14.70 2.36 -4.46
C ARG A 142 -15.14 3.49 -5.37
N LEU A 143 -15.76 3.15 -6.48
CA LEU A 143 -16.57 4.12 -7.21
C LEU A 143 -17.71 4.53 -6.27
N THR A 144 -17.74 5.79 -5.87
CA THR A 144 -18.94 6.35 -5.25
C THR A 144 -19.96 6.50 -6.37
N ILE A 145 -20.78 5.47 -6.56
CA ILE A 145 -22.04 5.66 -7.29
C ILE A 145 -22.93 6.40 -6.31
N THR A 146 -22.84 7.73 -6.29
CA THR A 146 -23.92 8.53 -5.71
C THR A 146 -25.13 8.35 -6.60
N ALA A 147 -26.13 7.65 -6.07
CA ALA A 147 -27.49 7.64 -6.59
C ALA A 147 -28.13 9.02 -6.47
#